data_AF-A0A6G3U103-F1
#
_entry.id   AF-A0A6G3U103-F1
#
_cell.length_a   1.000
_cell.length_b   1.000
_cell.length_c   1.000
_cell.angle_alpha   90.00
_cell.angle_beta   90.00
_cell.angle_gamma   90.00
#
_symmetry.space_group_name_H-M   'P 1'
#
loop_
_entity.id
_entity.type
_entity.pdbx_description
1 polymer ?
#
loop_
_entity_poly.entity_id
_entity_poly.type
_entity_poly.pdbx_seq_one_letter_code
_entity_poly.pdbx_strand_id
1 'polypeptide(L)'
;ARRRGRVLVEHEQMAAGSVLPLLADDAVRAFADGLLRALHEHDATGRGDLVASLRAWLSRHGQWDAAAADLGVHRHTLRYRMRRVEEILGRSLDDPDVRMELWLALKATSAD
;
A
#
# COMPACT_ATOMS: atom_id res chain seq x y z
N ALA A 1 -10.50 24.03 13.85
CA ALA A 1 -11.33 25.11 13.25
C ALA A 1 -11.01 25.31 11.75
N ARG A 2 -12.02 25.47 10.86
CA ARG A 2 -11.78 25.76 9.42
C ARG A 2 -11.65 27.27 9.18
N ARG A 3 -10.49 27.74 8.71
CA ARG A 3 -10.32 29.12 8.20
C ARG A 3 -9.71 29.05 6.80
N ARG A 4 -10.48 29.48 5.79
CA ARG A 4 -10.10 29.68 4.37
C ARG A 4 -9.24 28.58 3.73
N GLY A 5 -9.90 27.56 3.17
CA GLY A 5 -9.33 26.69 2.13
C GLY A 5 -8.16 25.78 2.52
N ARG A 6 -7.62 25.89 3.73
CA ARG A 6 -6.61 24.99 4.28
C ARG A 6 -7.24 24.09 5.33
N VAL A 7 -7.07 22.78 5.16
CA VAL A 7 -7.34 21.81 6.21
C VAL A 7 -6.27 22.03 7.28
N LEU A 8 -6.68 22.54 8.43
CA LEU A 8 -5.82 22.68 9.61
C LEU A 8 -6.04 21.44 10.46
N VAL A 9 -4.96 20.70 10.72
CA VAL A 9 -4.94 19.60 11.69
C VAL A 9 -4.29 20.14 12.96
N GLU A 10 -4.98 20.05 14.09
CA GLU A 10 -4.41 20.47 15.37
C GLU A 10 -3.32 19.49 15.79
N HIS A 11 -2.20 19.98 16.34
CA HIS A 11 -1.07 19.13 16.74
C HIS A 11 -1.47 18.08 17.79
N GLU A 12 -2.47 18.36 18.62
CA GLU A 12 -3.05 17.37 19.56
C GLU A 12 -3.83 16.26 18.86
N GLN A 13 -4.31 16.45 17.62
CA GLN A 13 -4.87 15.36 16.81
C GLN A 13 -3.76 14.44 16.25
N MET A 14 -2.48 14.87 16.29
CA MET A 14 -1.30 14.01 16.15
C MET A 14 -0.85 13.41 17.50
N ALA A 15 -1.78 13.09 18.41
CA ALA A 15 -1.52 12.61 19.78
C ALA A 15 -0.55 11.40 19.90
N ALA A 16 -0.13 10.77 18.79
CA ALA A 16 0.79 9.64 18.78
C ALA A 16 2.06 9.84 17.92
N GLY A 17 2.33 11.04 17.36
CA GLY A 17 3.49 11.25 16.48
C GLY A 17 3.44 10.45 15.17
N SER A 18 2.23 10.13 14.70
CA SER A 18 1.99 9.28 13.54
C SER A 18 1.15 9.98 12.49
N VAL A 19 1.49 9.79 11.22
CA VAL A 19 0.73 10.28 10.06
C VAL A 19 -0.48 9.39 9.75
N LEU A 20 -0.53 8.16 10.29
CA LEU A 20 -1.56 7.18 9.96
C LEU A 20 -3.01 7.67 10.20
N PRO A 21 -3.34 8.42 11.28
CA PRO A 21 -4.68 8.97 11.45
C PRO A 21 -5.10 9.94 10.33
N LEU A 22 -4.14 10.60 9.68
CA LEU A 22 -4.42 11.50 8.55
C LEU A 22 -4.83 10.74 7.28
N LEU A 23 -4.52 9.45 7.20
CA LEU A 23 -4.92 8.61 6.07
C LEU A 23 -6.42 8.30 6.06
N ALA A 24 -7.14 8.61 7.14
CA ALA A 24 -8.60 8.48 7.21
C ALA A 24 -9.34 9.56 6.40
N ASP A 25 -8.64 10.58 5.90
CA ASP A 25 -9.22 11.58 5.01
C ASP A 25 -9.77 10.95 3.72
N ASP A 26 -10.99 11.31 3.33
CA ASP A 26 -11.68 10.73 2.18
C ASP A 26 -10.92 10.92 0.86
N ALA A 27 -10.20 12.04 0.70
CA ALA A 27 -9.40 12.26 -0.51
C ALA A 27 -8.19 11.32 -0.55
N VAL A 28 -7.59 11.03 0.61
CA VAL A 28 -6.48 10.07 0.71
C VAL A 28 -6.98 8.64 0.44
N ARG A 29 -8.15 8.27 0.97
CA ARG A 29 -8.77 6.97 0.69
C ARG A 29 -9.10 6.81 -0.79
N ALA A 30 -9.72 7.81 -1.41
CA ALA A 30 -10.04 7.77 -2.84
C ALA A 30 -8.78 7.67 -3.72
N PHE A 31 -7.70 8.37 -3.35
CA PHE A 31 -6.41 8.23 -4.02
C PHE A 31 -5.83 6.81 -3.84
N ALA A 32 -5.83 6.28 -2.63
CA ALA A 32 -5.32 4.95 -2.32
C ALA A 32 -6.10 3.85 -3.06
N ASP A 33 -7.42 3.95 -3.09
CA ASP A 33 -8.30 3.06 -3.85
C ASP A 33 -7.98 3.14 -5.34
N GLY A 34 -7.77 4.35 -5.89
CA GLY A 34 -7.37 4.56 -7.28
C GLY A 34 -6.03 3.90 -7.60
N LEU A 35 -5.03 4.05 -6.73
CA LEU A 35 -3.69 3.49 -6.90
C LEU A 35 -3.69 1.95 -6.87
N LEU A 36 -4.52 1.33 -6.02
CA LEU A 36 -4.57 -0.12 -5.85
C LEU A 36 -5.62 -0.82 -6.71
N ARG A 37 -6.52 -0.05 -7.36
CA ARG A 37 -7.65 -0.56 -8.15
C ARG A 37 -7.25 -1.65 -9.14
N ALA A 38 -6.24 -1.39 -9.97
CA ALA A 38 -5.81 -2.33 -11.01
C ALA A 38 -5.29 -3.65 -10.43
N LEU A 39 -4.69 -3.62 -9.23
CA LEU A 39 -4.26 -4.83 -8.53
C LEU A 39 -5.47 -5.61 -7.98
N HIS A 40 -6.44 -4.92 -7.39
CA HIS A 40 -7.68 -5.55 -6.91
C HIS A 40 -8.49 -6.17 -8.05
N GLU A 41 -8.62 -5.46 -9.17
CA GLU A 41 -9.29 -5.96 -10.38
C GLU A 41 -8.59 -7.20 -10.93
N HIS A 42 -7.25 -7.18 -11.00
CA HIS A 42 -6.48 -8.36 -11.37
C HIS A 42 -6.73 -9.52 -10.40
N ASP A 43 -6.70 -9.26 -9.09
CA ASP A 43 -6.87 -10.31 -8.09
C ASP A 43 -8.27 -10.95 -8.15
N ALA A 44 -9.31 -10.17 -8.47
CA ALA A 44 -10.67 -10.63 -8.68
C ALA A 44 -10.84 -11.62 -9.85
N THR A 45 -9.90 -11.68 -10.80
CA THR A 45 -9.94 -12.64 -11.92
C THR A 45 -9.50 -14.07 -11.54
N GLY A 46 -9.17 -14.32 -10.27
CA GLY A 46 -8.83 -15.65 -9.74
C GLY A 46 -7.35 -16.05 -9.89
N ARG A 47 -6.49 -15.16 -10.40
CA ARG A 47 -5.02 -15.35 -10.45
C ARG A 47 -4.29 -14.55 -9.35
N GLY A 48 -4.98 -14.34 -8.24
CA GLY A 48 -4.91 -13.09 -7.50
C GLY A 48 -4.47 -13.17 -6.05
N ASP A 49 -3.18 -12.96 -5.81
CA ASP A 49 -2.63 -12.68 -4.47
C ASP A 49 -1.70 -11.47 -4.52
N LEU A 50 -1.83 -10.57 -5.51
CA LEU A 50 -0.87 -9.49 -5.72
C LEU A 50 -0.91 -8.48 -4.59
N VAL A 51 -2.11 -8.08 -4.14
CA VAL A 51 -2.27 -7.13 -3.03
C VAL A 51 -1.73 -7.73 -1.72
N ALA A 52 -2.06 -9.00 -1.44
CA ALA A 52 -1.54 -9.70 -0.27
C ALA A 52 -0.02 -9.86 -0.32
N SER A 53 0.52 -10.19 -1.50
CA SER A 53 1.97 -10.37 -1.69
C SER A 53 2.73 -9.06 -1.56
N LEU A 54 2.19 -7.95 -2.08
CA LEU A 54 2.76 -6.62 -1.96
C LEU A 54 2.78 -6.19 -0.49
N ARG A 55 1.67 -6.39 0.22
CA ARG A 55 1.56 -6.11 1.66
C ARG A 55 2.60 -6.88 2.47
N ALA A 56 2.75 -8.18 2.25
CA ALA A 56 3.74 -9.00 2.95
C ALA A 56 5.18 -8.54 2.65
N TRP A 57 5.50 -8.28 1.37
CA TRP A 57 6.82 -7.84 0.96
C TRP A 57 7.21 -6.46 1.54
N LEU A 58 6.30 -5.49 1.49
CA LEU A 58 6.52 -4.16 2.10
C LEU A 58 6.63 -4.25 3.63
N SER A 59 5.83 -5.09 4.29
CA SER A 59 5.89 -5.31 5.74
C SER A 59 7.24 -5.89 6.21
N ARG A 60 7.96 -6.57 5.31
CA ARG A 60 9.31 -7.11 5.54
C ARG A 60 10.41 -6.26 4.93
N HIS A 61 10.13 -4.99 4.60
CA HIS A 61 11.09 -4.04 4.02
C HIS A 61 11.75 -4.55 2.72
N GLY A 62 11.03 -5.37 1.97
CA GLY A 62 11.48 -5.95 0.71
C GLY A 62 12.31 -7.24 0.82
N GLN A 63 12.39 -7.84 2.01
CA GLN A 63 13.08 -9.11 2.21
C GLN A 63 12.30 -10.28 1.59
N TRP A 64 12.86 -10.86 0.53
CA TRP A 64 12.21 -11.91 -0.26
C TRP A 64 11.89 -13.16 0.55
N ASP A 65 12.86 -13.72 1.27
CA ASP A 65 12.68 -14.99 1.96
C ASP A 65 11.70 -14.86 3.14
N ALA A 66 11.79 -13.78 3.92
CA ALA A 66 10.88 -13.52 5.04
C ALA A 66 9.43 -13.31 4.57
N ALA A 67 9.22 -12.50 3.53
CA ALA A 67 7.88 -12.25 3.00
C ALA A 67 7.29 -13.49 2.31
N ALA A 68 8.12 -14.29 1.63
CA ALA A 68 7.67 -15.53 1.02
C ALA A 68 7.27 -16.57 2.09
N ALA A 69 8.02 -16.64 3.20
CA ALA A 69 7.70 -17.48 4.34
C ALA A 69 6.36 -17.08 4.99
N ASP A 70 6.11 -15.78 5.19
CA ASP A 70 4.83 -15.29 5.72
C ASP A 70 3.62 -15.69 4.86
N LEU A 71 3.82 -15.77 3.54
CA LEU A 71 2.78 -16.15 2.57
C LEU A 71 2.68 -17.66 2.32
N GLY A 72 3.62 -18.46 2.86
CA GLY A 72 3.71 -19.89 2.56
C GLY A 72 4.03 -20.21 1.09
N VAL A 73 4.72 -19.31 0.38
CA VAL A 73 5.07 -19.48 -1.04
C VAL A 73 6.59 -19.53 -1.24
N HIS A 74 7.02 -20.01 -2.40
CA HIS A 74 8.43 -19.94 -2.78
C HIS A 74 8.84 -18.50 -3.16
N ARG A 75 10.07 -18.09 -2.84
CA ARG A 75 10.60 -16.74 -3.17
C ARG A 75 10.50 -16.37 -4.66
N HIS A 76 10.61 -17.36 -5.56
CA HIS A 76 10.47 -17.12 -7.00
C HIS A 76 9.04 -16.75 -7.38
N THR A 77 8.05 -17.37 -6.72
CA THR A 77 6.63 -17.03 -6.88
C THR A 77 6.38 -15.59 -6.42
N LEU A 78 6.92 -15.21 -5.25
CA LEU A 78 6.79 -13.84 -4.76
C LEU A 78 7.45 -12.83 -5.72
N ARG A 79 8.65 -13.12 -6.23
CA ARG A 79 9.33 -12.25 -7.21
C ARG A 79 8.53 -12.10 -8.51
N TYR A 80 7.93 -13.18 -8.99
CA TYR A 80 7.03 -13.14 -10.15
C TYR A 80 5.82 -12.23 -9.87
N ARG A 81 5.18 -12.38 -8.70
CA ARG A 81 4.07 -11.52 -8.29
C ARG A 81 4.47 -10.05 -8.19
N MET A 82 5.66 -9.73 -7.65
CA MET A 82 6.13 -8.34 -7.55
C MET A 82 6.45 -7.73 -8.91
N ARG A 83 7.04 -8.50 -9.85
CA ARG A 83 7.17 -8.04 -11.24
C ARG A 83 5.81 -7.74 -11.87
N ARG A 84 4.82 -8.59 -11.60
CA ARG A 84 3.45 -8.37 -12.10
C ARG A 84 2.81 -7.11 -11.51
N VAL A 85 3.08 -6.81 -10.24
CA VAL A 85 2.67 -5.54 -9.61
C VAL A 85 3.31 -4.35 -10.33
N GLU A 86 4.62 -4.39 -10.59
CA GLU A 86 5.32 -3.32 -11.33
C GLU A 86 4.75 -3.12 -12.73
N GLU A 87 4.48 -4.21 -13.46
CA GLU A 87 3.87 -4.18 -14.79
C GLU A 87 2.48 -3.55 -14.79
N ILE A 88 1.61 -3.93 -13.84
CA ILE A 88 0.23 -3.43 -13.77
C ILE A 88 0.21 -1.95 -13.37
N LEU A 89 1.06 -1.55 -12.44
CA LEU A 89 1.11 -0.17 -11.97
C LEU A 89 1.92 0.76 -12.87
N GLY A 90 2.81 0.21 -13.71
CA GLY A 90 3.76 1.00 -14.48
C GLY A 90 4.78 1.74 -13.59
N ARG A 91 5.07 1.21 -12.40
CA ARG A 91 5.96 1.81 -11.40
C ARG A 91 6.99 0.81 -10.93
N SER A 92 8.22 1.26 -10.70
CA SER A 92 9.26 0.39 -10.17
C SER A 92 9.18 0.28 -8.66
N LEU A 93 9.20 -0.95 -8.16
CA LEU A 93 9.34 -1.24 -6.74
C LEU A 93 10.80 -1.09 -6.27
N ASP A 94 11.76 -0.72 -7.10
CA ASP A 94 13.10 -0.34 -6.62
C ASP A 94 13.15 1.12 -6.14
N ASP A 95 12.14 1.92 -6.49
CA ASP A 95 12.01 3.30 -6.03
C ASP A 95 11.40 3.35 -4.61
N PRO A 96 12.11 3.93 -3.62
CA PRO A 96 11.61 4.05 -2.25
C PRO A 96 10.34 4.90 -2.13
N ASP A 97 10.16 5.92 -2.98
CA ASP A 97 8.96 6.76 -2.95
C ASP A 97 7.74 5.97 -3.41
N VAL A 98 7.90 5.13 -4.45
CA VAL A 98 6.87 4.19 -4.89
C VAL A 98 6.49 3.21 -3.78
N ARG A 99 7.48 2.62 -3.08
CA ARG A 99 7.22 1.71 -1.95
C ARG A 99 6.46 2.42 -0.83
N MET A 100 6.84 3.65 -0.51
CA MET A 100 6.20 4.44 0.53
C MET A 100 4.74 4.74 0.19
N GLU A 101 4.47 5.24 -1.02
CA GLU A 101 3.10 5.52 -1.47
C GLU A 101 2.22 4.28 -1.45
N LEU A 102 2.73 3.14 -1.94
CA LEU A 102 1.99 1.87 -1.92
C LEU A 102 1.74 1.38 -0.49
N TRP A 103 2.70 1.53 0.41
CA TRP A 103 2.52 1.18 1.82
C TRP A 103 1.44 2.04 2.48
N LEU A 104 1.47 3.35 2.26
CA LEU A 104 0.45 4.27 2.78
C LEU A 104 -0.93 3.97 2.18
N ALA A 105 -1.01 3.70 0.88
CA ALA A 105 -2.26 3.32 0.23
C ALA A 105 -2.83 2.03 0.84
N LEU A 106 -2.00 0.99 1.04
CA LEU A 106 -2.42 -0.25 1.69
C LEU A 106 -2.91 -0.03 3.12
N LYS A 107 -2.36 0.93 3.86
CA LYS A 107 -2.79 1.31 5.21
C LYS A 107 -4.10 2.09 5.19
N ALA A 108 -4.28 3.01 4.25
CA ALA A 108 -5.50 3.79 4.09
C ALA A 108 -6.72 2.91 3.77
N THR A 109 -6.54 1.82 3.02
CA THR A 109 -7.61 0.89 2.59
C THR A 109 -7.81 -0.31 3.50
N SER A 110 -7.01 -0.49 4.55
CA SER A 110 -7.17 -1.59 5.52
C SER A 110 -7.68 -1.16 6.89
N ALA A 111 -7.97 0.13 7.07
CA ALA A 111 -8.61 0.66 8.25
C ALA A 111 -10.14 0.53 8.12
N ASP A 112 -10.65 -0.64 8.47
CA ASP A 112 -11.97 -0.83 9.08
C ASP A 112 -11.79 -1.06 10.58
#